data_AF-D2KHH6-F1
#
_entry.id   AF-D2KHH6-F1
#
_cell.length_a   1.000
_cell.length_b   1.000
_cell.length_c   1.000
_cell.angle_alpha   90.00
_cell.angle_beta   90.00
_cell.angle_gamma   90.00
#
_symmetry.space_group_name_H-M   'P 1'
#
loop_
_entity.id
_entity.type
_entity.pdbx_description
1 polymer ?
#
loop_
_entity_poly.entity_id
_entity_poly.type
_entity_poly.pdbx_seq_one_letter_code
_entity_poly.pdbx_strand_id
1 'polypeptide(L)'
;MTMTITVSIFGQFFPETLLFIPMNLFSIVFALSWIAFIYPTNWAPSRFQSIWASFRANVLEMIFQNTSPNTAPWAGLITTVFIVILSANVLGFFPYAFTATSHISLTYSLGFPIWMAVNILGF
;
A
#
# COMPACT_ATOMS: atom_id res chain seq x y z
N MET A 1 -10.14 -35.02 -9.81
CA MET A 1 -10.34 -34.53 -8.43
C MET A 1 -11.31 -33.38 -8.52
N THR A 2 -12.60 -33.64 -8.34
CA THR A 2 -13.64 -32.61 -8.39
C THR A 2 -13.45 -31.71 -7.17
N MET A 3 -12.92 -30.51 -7.37
CA MET A 3 -12.92 -29.46 -6.36
C MET A 3 -14.38 -29.14 -6.04
N THR A 4 -14.92 -29.80 -5.01
CA THR A 4 -16.18 -29.41 -4.40
C THR A 4 -15.93 -28.05 -3.76
N ILE A 5 -16.26 -26.98 -4.48
CA ILE A 5 -16.32 -25.64 -3.92
C ILE A 5 -17.52 -25.67 -2.96
N THR A 6 -17.27 -26.04 -1.71
CA THR A 6 -18.14 -25.54 -0.65
C THR A 6 -17.97 -24.04 -0.69
N VAL A 7 -19.04 -23.31 -1.05
CA VAL A 7 -19.01 -21.85 -1.14
C VAL A 7 -18.74 -21.31 0.26
N SER A 8 -17.45 -21.11 0.53
CA SER A 8 -16.91 -20.62 1.79
C SER A 8 -16.69 -19.12 1.64
N ILE A 9 -17.11 -18.33 2.63
CA ILE A 9 -16.79 -16.91 2.68
C ILE A 9 -15.28 -16.66 2.76
N PHE A 10 -14.51 -17.64 3.24
CA PHE A 10 -13.04 -17.59 3.22
C PHE A 10 -12.45 -17.90 1.84
N GLY A 11 -13.27 -18.35 0.89
CA GLY A 11 -12.89 -18.60 -0.50
C GLY A 11 -12.14 -17.43 -1.14
N GLN A 12 -12.60 -16.21 -0.85
CA GLN A 12 -12.03 -14.98 -1.41
C GLN A 12 -10.60 -14.67 -0.95
N PHE A 13 -10.12 -15.28 0.13
CA PHE A 13 -8.78 -15.04 0.67
C PHE A 13 -7.77 -16.10 0.23
N PHE A 14 -8.15 -17.08 -0.59
CA PHE A 14 -7.17 -18.03 -1.12
C PHE A 14 -6.29 -17.33 -2.17
N PRO A 15 -4.97 -17.57 -2.15
CA PRO A 15 -4.03 -16.98 -3.10
C PRO A 15 -4.13 -17.71 -4.45
N GLU A 16 -5.26 -17.55 -5.13
CA GLU A 16 -5.50 -18.15 -6.43
C GLU A 16 -4.59 -17.54 -7.51
N THR A 17 -4.38 -18.31 -8.58
CA THR A 17 -3.62 -17.87 -9.75
C THR A 17 -4.54 -17.63 -10.92
N LEU A 18 -4.46 -16.44 -11.53
CA LEU A 18 -5.10 -16.13 -12.80
C LEU A 18 -4.03 -16.16 -13.90
N LEU A 19 -4.21 -16.96 -14.96
CA LEU A 19 -3.23 -17.09 -16.06
C LEU A 19 -1.80 -17.40 -15.57
N PHE A 20 -1.66 -18.28 -14.56
CA PHE A 20 -0.40 -18.59 -13.87
C PHE A 20 0.25 -17.43 -13.10
N ILE A 21 -0.42 -16.28 -12.97
CA ILE A 21 0.03 -15.14 -12.17
C ILE A 21 -0.75 -15.12 -10.85
N PRO A 22 -0.09 -15.03 -9.68
CA PRO A 22 -0.78 -14.93 -8.40
C PRO A 22 -1.65 -13.68 -8.29
N MET A 23 -2.86 -13.81 -7.73
CA MET A 23 -3.79 -12.68 -7.54
C MET A 23 -3.22 -11.56 -6.65
N ASN A 24 -2.31 -11.91 -5.72
CA ASN A 24 -1.53 -10.94 -4.95
C ASN A 24 -0.81 -9.91 -5.84
N LEU A 25 -0.24 -10.35 -6.97
CA LEU A 25 0.47 -9.45 -7.87
C LEU A 25 -0.48 -8.48 -8.56
N PHE A 26 -1.62 -8.97 -9.05
CA PHE A 26 -2.66 -8.13 -9.66
C PHE A 26 -3.18 -7.09 -8.67
N SER A 27 -3.46 -7.51 -7.43
CA SER A 27 -3.90 -6.62 -6.35
C SER A 27 -2.92 -5.48 -6.09
N ILE A 28 -1.62 -5.79 -5.97
CA ILE A 28 -0.58 -4.80 -5.71
C ILE A 28 -0.39 -3.86 -6.92
N VAL A 29 -0.40 -4.39 -8.14
CA VAL A 29 -0.29 -3.58 -9.36
C VAL A 29 -1.47 -2.61 -9.46
N PHE A 30 -2.69 -3.08 -9.17
CA PHE A 30 -3.86 -2.23 -9.18
C PHE A 30 -3.82 -1.19 -8.04
N ALA A 31 -3.34 -1.59 -6.85
CA ALA A 31 -3.19 -0.71 -5.69
C ALA A 31 -2.23 0.44 -6.00
N LEU A 32 -1.21 0.20 -6.82
CA LEU A 32 -0.18 1.16 -7.18
C LEU A 32 -0.41 1.84 -8.54
N SER A 33 -1.55 1.60 -9.18
CA SER A 33 -1.89 2.20 -10.48
C SER A 33 -1.86 3.73 -10.48
N TRP A 34 -2.07 4.35 -9.32
CA TRP A 34 -2.00 5.80 -9.13
C TRP A 34 -0.62 6.40 -9.42
N ILE A 35 0.47 5.61 -9.33
CA ILE A 35 1.84 6.06 -9.65
C ILE A 35 1.96 6.55 -11.10
N ALA A 36 1.21 5.94 -12.03
CA ALA A 36 1.23 6.31 -13.43
C ALA A 36 0.75 7.77 -13.68
N PHE A 37 -0.03 8.34 -12.76
CA PHE A 37 -0.65 9.66 -12.94
C PHE A 37 0.09 10.81 -12.25
N ILE A 38 1.21 10.53 -11.56
CA ILE A 38 1.93 11.51 -10.73
C ILE A 38 3.18 12.05 -11.39
N TYR A 39 3.72 11.32 -12.37
CA TYR A 39 4.94 11.74 -13.02
C TYR A 39 4.76 13.08 -13.75
N PRO A 40 5.62 14.08 -13.49
CA PRO A 40 5.54 15.34 -14.20
C PRO A 40 5.94 15.11 -15.65
N THR A 41 5.00 15.33 -16.58
CA THR A 41 5.25 15.24 -18.02
C THR A 41 5.59 16.61 -18.63
N ASN A 42 5.26 17.70 -17.93
CA ASN A 42 5.44 19.08 -18.37
C ASN A 42 6.01 19.93 -17.23
N TRP A 43 6.49 21.12 -17.57
CA TRP A 43 7.00 22.10 -16.59
C TRP A 43 5.90 22.60 -15.63
N ALA A 44 4.68 22.78 -16.14
CA ALA A 44 3.51 23.09 -15.33
C ALA A 44 2.88 21.81 -14.76
N PRO A 45 2.49 21.78 -13.48
CA PRO A 45 1.89 20.59 -12.87
C PRO A 45 0.50 20.30 -13.45
N SER A 46 0.21 19.02 -13.68
CA SER A 46 -1.13 18.59 -14.06
C SER A 46 -2.10 18.69 -12.87
N ARG A 47 -3.42 18.67 -13.14
CA ARG A 47 -4.46 18.68 -12.09
C ARG A 47 -4.31 17.51 -11.11
N PHE A 48 -3.99 16.32 -11.63
CA PHE A 48 -3.75 15.15 -10.79
C PHE A 48 -2.50 15.32 -9.92
N GLN A 49 -1.43 15.89 -10.48
CA GLN A 49 -0.21 16.17 -9.75
C GLN A 49 -0.43 17.19 -8.63
N SER A 50 -1.22 18.25 -8.85
CA SER A 50 -1.52 19.23 -7.80
C SER A 50 -2.34 18.64 -6.65
N ILE A 51 -3.36 17.82 -6.97
CA ILE A 51 -4.14 17.10 -5.96
C ILE A 51 -3.24 16.15 -5.18
N TRP A 52 -2.39 15.40 -5.87
CA TRP A 52 -1.47 14.47 -5.25
C TRP A 52 -0.42 15.14 -4.37
N ALA A 53 0.10 16.30 -4.78
CA ALA A 53 1.03 17.08 -3.96
C ALA A 53 0.37 17.54 -2.65
N SER A 54 -0.86 18.06 -2.73
CA SER A 54 -1.63 18.46 -1.54
C SER A 54 -1.93 17.26 -0.63
N PHE A 55 -2.39 16.13 -1.21
CA PHE A 55 -2.64 14.90 -0.46
C PHE A 55 -1.40 14.42 0.30
N ARG A 56 -0.25 14.32 -0.38
CA ARG A 56 1.01 13.90 0.26
C ARG A 56 1.44 14.83 1.39
N ALA A 57 1.29 16.14 1.22
CA ALA A 57 1.64 17.12 2.25
C ALA A 57 0.77 16.93 3.51
N ASN A 58 -0.55 16.80 3.34
CA ASN A 58 -1.48 16.57 4.44
C ASN A 58 -1.20 15.25 5.17
N VAL A 59 -0.91 14.17 4.43
CA VAL A 59 -0.57 12.86 5.03
C VAL A 59 0.73 12.94 5.83
N LEU A 60 1.76 13.60 5.28
CA LEU A 60 3.03 13.78 5.99
C LEU A 60 2.81 14.57 7.29
N GLU A 61 2.09 15.69 7.22
CA GLU A 61 1.76 16.49 8.39
C GLU A 61 0.99 15.66 9.43
N MET A 62 -0.05 14.92 9.02
CA MET A 62 -0.85 14.08 9.92
C MET A 62 -0.01 13.04 10.65
N ILE A 63 0.94 12.39 9.97
CA ILE A 63 1.79 11.36 10.58
C ILE A 63 2.80 11.96 11.56
N PHE A 64 3.38 13.13 11.22
CA PHE A 64 4.51 13.71 11.96
C PHE A 64 4.16 14.92 12.84
N GLN A 65 2.88 15.25 12.98
CA GLN A 65 2.37 16.38 13.78
C GLN A 65 2.90 16.41 15.22
N ASN A 66 3.12 15.24 15.84
CA ASN A 66 3.55 15.10 17.24
C ASN A 66 4.95 14.50 17.37
N THR A 67 5.77 14.57 16.33
CA THR A 67 7.07 13.89 16.29
C THR A 67 8.23 14.88 16.41
N SER A 68 9.34 14.45 17.02
CA SER A 68 10.53 15.27 17.15
C SER A 68 11.20 15.52 15.79
N PRO A 69 11.91 16.65 15.60
CA PRO A 69 12.64 16.95 14.36
C PRO A 69 13.65 15.86 13.96
N ASN A 70 14.14 15.08 14.92
CA ASN A 70 15.07 13.97 14.69
C ASN A 70 14.48 12.87 13.80
N THR A 71 13.16 12.83 13.59
CA THR A 71 12.49 11.81 12.75
C THR A 71 12.45 12.15 11.25
N ALA A 72 12.97 13.31 10.84
CA ALA A 72 13.04 13.71 9.44
C ALA A 72 13.61 12.64 8.48
N PRO A 73 14.65 11.85 8.84
CA PRO A 73 15.16 10.79 7.96
C PRO A 73 14.15 9.69 7.64
N TRP A 74 13.20 9.45 8.55
CA TRP A 74 12.18 8.40 8.42
C TRP A 74 10.91 8.89 7.74
N ALA A 75 10.74 10.21 7.61
CA ALA A 75 9.51 10.82 7.10
C ALA A 75 9.12 10.26 5.74
N GLY A 76 10.05 10.26 4.79
CA GLY A 76 9.77 9.74 3.44
C GLY A 76 9.39 8.26 3.42
N LEU A 77 10.12 7.42 4.18
CA LEU A 77 9.90 5.97 4.21
C LEU A 77 8.55 5.63 4.84
N ILE A 78 8.26 6.18 6.02
CA ILE A 78 7.01 5.91 6.75
C ILE A 78 5.80 6.43 5.95
N THR A 79 5.87 7.65 5.40
CA THR A 79 4.78 8.20 4.57
C THR A 79 4.55 7.35 3.32
N THR A 80 5.61 6.85 2.66
CA THR A 80 5.46 5.99 1.48
C THR A 80 4.78 4.67 1.83
N VAL A 81 5.22 4.01 2.89
CA VAL A 81 4.65 2.73 3.35
C VAL A 81 3.19 2.92 3.75
N PHE A 82 2.87 4.00 4.47
CA PHE A 82 1.50 4.36 4.81
C PHE A 82 0.61 4.47 3.56
N ILE A 83 1.06 5.23 2.54
CA ILE A 83 0.31 5.42 1.30
C ILE A 83 0.12 4.10 0.54
N VAL A 84 1.15 3.24 0.47
CA VAL A 84 1.06 1.92 -0.17
C VAL A 84 0.01 1.06 0.54
N ILE A 85 0.07 0.95 1.86
CA ILE A 85 -0.89 0.17 2.65
C ILE A 85 -2.30 0.74 2.51
N LEU A 86 -2.44 2.07 2.57
CA LEU A 86 -3.72 2.75 2.37
C LEU A 86 -4.32 2.44 0.99
N SER A 87 -3.51 2.50 -0.07
CA SER A 87 -3.97 2.18 -1.42
C SER A 87 -4.44 0.73 -1.55
N ALA A 88 -3.71 -0.22 -0.97
CA ALA A 88 -4.11 -1.63 -0.96
C ALA A 88 -5.38 -1.90 -0.13
N ASN A 89 -5.57 -1.18 0.98
CA ASN A 89 -6.76 -1.33 1.82
C ASN A 89 -8.00 -0.67 1.21
N VAL A 90 -7.85 0.49 0.54
CA VAL A 90 -8.97 1.15 -0.17
C VAL A 90 -9.50 0.26 -1.30
N LEU A 91 -8.65 -0.54 -1.94
CA LEU A 91 -9.11 -1.54 -2.89
C LEU A 91 -10.05 -2.59 -2.29
N GLY A 92 -9.94 -2.88 -1.00
CA GLY A 92 -10.80 -3.83 -0.30
C GLY A 92 -12.25 -3.38 -0.14
N PHE A 93 -12.56 -2.10 -0.41
CA PHE A 93 -13.95 -1.64 -0.42
C PHE A 93 -14.71 -2.07 -1.67
N PHE A 94 -14.03 -2.48 -2.74
CA PHE A 94 -14.68 -2.96 -3.94
C PHE A 94 -15.20 -4.40 -3.72
N PRO A 95 -16.48 -4.68 -4.05
CA PRO A 95 -17.01 -6.04 -3.97
C PRO A 95 -16.16 -7.03 -4.76
N TYR A 96 -15.85 -8.17 -4.16
CA TYR A 96 -15.02 -9.24 -4.75
C TYR A 96 -13.56 -8.84 -5.06
N ALA A 97 -13.09 -7.68 -4.60
CA ALA A 97 -11.69 -7.32 -4.76
C ALA A 97 -10.83 -8.16 -3.82
N PHE A 98 -9.82 -8.79 -4.41
CA PHE A 98 -8.81 -9.51 -3.67
C PHE A 98 -7.78 -8.52 -3.10
N THR A 99 -7.62 -8.47 -1.78
CA THR A 99 -6.66 -7.58 -1.10
C THR A 99 -5.44 -8.34 -0.62
N ALA A 100 -4.26 -8.00 -1.16
CA ALA A 100 -3.01 -8.63 -0.75
C ALA A 100 -2.68 -8.43 0.75
N THR A 101 -3.22 -7.39 1.39
CA THR A 101 -3.06 -7.10 2.83
C THR A 101 -3.82 -8.05 3.75
N SER A 102 -4.73 -8.89 3.22
CA SER A 102 -5.38 -9.96 4.01
C SER A 102 -4.40 -11.07 4.42
N HIS A 103 -3.27 -11.19 3.73
CA HIS A 103 -2.24 -12.17 4.04
C HIS A 103 -1.21 -11.59 5.00
N ILE A 104 -0.99 -12.31 6.11
CA ILE A 104 0.01 -12.00 7.14
C ILE A 104 1.42 -11.85 6.54
N SER A 105 1.73 -12.60 5.48
CA SER A 105 3.05 -12.53 4.83
C SER A 105 3.37 -11.12 4.32
N LEU A 106 2.41 -10.45 3.69
CA LEU A 106 2.61 -9.11 3.15
C LEU A 106 2.75 -8.07 4.26
N THR A 107 1.86 -8.11 5.27
CA THR A 107 1.86 -7.15 6.37
C THR A 107 3.12 -7.26 7.23
N TYR A 108 3.57 -8.49 7.55
CA TYR A 108 4.83 -8.69 8.28
C TYR A 108 6.06 -8.32 7.44
N SER A 109 6.07 -8.61 6.13
CA SER A 109 7.20 -8.27 5.26
C SER A 109 7.48 -6.77 5.21
N LEU A 110 6.45 -5.94 5.34
CA LEU A 110 6.59 -4.48 5.38
C LEU A 110 6.85 -3.98 6.80
N GLY A 111 6.07 -4.43 7.78
CA GLY A 111 6.12 -3.89 9.14
C GLY A 111 7.37 -4.29 9.93
N PHE A 112 7.77 -5.56 9.86
CA PHE A 112 8.84 -6.08 10.71
C PHE A 112 10.22 -5.46 10.41
N PRO A 113 10.67 -5.33 9.15
CA PRO A 113 11.96 -4.72 8.87
C PRO A 113 12.02 -3.24 9.28
N ILE A 114 10.93 -2.50 9.09
CA ILE A 114 10.85 -1.07 9.45
C ILE A 114 10.91 -0.92 10.97
N TRP A 115 10.11 -1.69 11.70
CA TRP A 115 10.13 -1.68 13.15
C TRP A 115 11.53 -2.01 13.68
N MET A 116 12.17 -3.05 13.14
CA MET A 116 13.52 -3.43 13.54
C MET A 116 14.53 -2.31 13.23
N ALA A 117 14.46 -1.71 12.05
CA ALA A 117 15.38 -0.66 11.63
C ALA A 117 15.29 0.59 12.52
N VAL A 118 14.09 1.00 12.93
CA VAL A 118 13.89 2.12 13.87
C VAL A 118 14.48 1.80 15.24
N ASN A 119 14.25 0.59 15.77
CA ASN A 119 14.77 0.19 17.07
C ASN A 119 16.32 0.06 17.09
N ILE A 120 16.92 -0.51 16.03
CA ILE A 120 18.38 -0.65 15.97
C ILE A 120 19.07 0.70 15.80
N LEU A 121 18.54 1.58 14.94
CA LEU A 121 19.16 2.87 14.64
C LEU A 121 18.98 3.91 15.75
N GLY A 122 18.21 3.58 16.80
CA GLY A 122 18.25 4.30 18.08
C GLY A 122 17.66 5.70 18.03
N PHE A 123 16.51 5.86 17.37
CA PHE A 123 15.67 7.04 17.56
C PHE A 123 14.69 6.85 18.72
#